data_AF-G0W2Y7-F1
#
_entry.id   AF-G0W2Y7-F1
#
_cell.length_a   1.000
_cell.length_b   1.000
_cell.length_c   1.000
_cell.angle_alpha   90.00
_cell.angle_beta   90.00
_cell.angle_gamma   90.00
#
_symmetry.space_group_name_H-M   'P 1'
#
loop_
_entity.id
_entity.type
_entity.pdbx_description
1 polymer ?
#
loop_
_entity_poly.entity_id
_entity_poly.type
_entity_poly.pdbx_seq_one_letter_code
_entity_poly.pdbx_strand_id
1 'polypeptide(L)' 'DGKFGPDVIREVARAVLLESLLGGITTVADQHLFFPGATADSYIDATIEAATDLGIRFHAARSSMTL' A
#
# COMPACT_ATOMS: atom_id res chain seq x y z
N ASP A 1 12.29 13.84 9.33
CA ASP A 1 12.03 12.46 9.78
C ASP A 1 10.53 12.27 10.01
N GLY A 2 9.81 11.88 8.95
CA GLY A 2 8.35 11.72 9.01
C GLY A 2 7.97 10.41 9.71
N LYS A 3 6.92 10.43 10.55
CA LYS A 3 6.40 9.24 11.24
C LYS A 3 5.53 8.33 10.34
N PHE A 4 5.45 8.64 9.04
CA PHE A 4 4.52 8.02 8.09
C PHE A 4 5.18 7.81 6.71
N GLY A 5 6.43 7.33 6.73
CA GLY A 5 7.18 6.97 5.52
C GLY A 5 6.79 5.58 4.97
N PRO A 6 7.37 5.17 3.83
CA PRO A 6 7.07 3.89 3.18
C PRO A 6 7.19 2.67 4.10
N ASP A 7 8.19 2.64 5.00
CA ASP A 7 8.37 1.55 5.96
C ASP A 7 7.15 1.33 6.86
N VAL A 8 6.53 2.43 7.31
CA VAL A 8 5.31 2.38 8.13
C VAL A 8 4.14 1.92 7.28
N ILE A 9 4.03 2.42 6.04
CA ILE A 9 2.96 2.03 5.12
C ILE A 9 3.03 0.55 4.75
N ARG A 10 4.21 -0.04 4.63
CA ARG A 10 4.36 -1.48 4.40
C ARG A 10 3.70 -2.30 5.51
N GLU A 11 3.97 -1.96 6.78
CA GLU A 11 3.42 -2.72 7.92
C GLU A 11 1.92 -2.45 8.12
N VAL A 12 1.46 -1.22 7.84
CA VAL A 12 0.02 -0.91 7.80
C VAL A 12 -0.68 -1.73 6.70
N ALA A 13 -0.11 -1.76 5.49
CA ALA A 13 -0.64 -2.54 4.39
C ALA A 13 -0.65 -4.03 4.72
N ARG A 14 0.43 -4.56 5.30
CA ARG A 14 0.52 -5.97 5.73
C ARG A 14 -0.61 -6.35 6.68
N ALA A 15 -0.89 -5.51 7.69
CA ALA A 15 -1.96 -5.77 8.64
C ALA A 15 -3.35 -5.84 7.96
N VAL A 16 -3.68 -4.84 7.14
CA VAL A 16 -5.00 -4.75 6.47
C VAL A 16 -5.16 -5.79 5.36
N LEU A 17 -4.09 -6.11 4.63
CA LEU A 17 -4.11 -7.17 3.62
C LEU A 17 -4.24 -8.57 4.25
N LEU A 18 -3.61 -8.80 5.41
CA LEU A 18 -3.80 -10.03 6.17
C LEU A 18 -5.24 -10.13 6.71
N GLU A 19 -5.79 -9.04 7.24
CA GLU A 19 -7.20 -8.98 7.63
C GLU A 19 -8.12 -9.34 6.45
N SER A 20 -7.82 -8.79 5.26
CA SER A 20 -8.56 -9.09 4.03
C SER A 20 -8.54 -10.59 3.70
N LEU A 21 -7.36 -11.23 3.76
CA LEU A 21 -7.23 -12.68 3.56
C LEU A 21 -8.02 -13.49 4.59
N LEU A 22 -7.95 -13.11 5.87
CA LEU A 22 -8.70 -13.76 6.95
C LEU A 22 -10.22 -13.60 6.76
N GLY A 23 -10.66 -12.52 6.12
CA GLY A 23 -12.04 -12.28 5.70
C GLY A 23 -12.46 -12.96 4.39
N GLY A 24 -11.57 -13.72 3.73
CA GLY A 24 -11.86 -14.43 2.48
C GLY A 24 -11.70 -13.58 1.22
N ILE A 25 -11.17 -12.35 1.31
CA ILE A 25 -10.85 -11.52 0.16
C ILE A 25 -9.52 -12.00 -0.44
N THR A 26 -9.56 -12.43 -1.69
CA THR A 26 -8.38 -12.97 -2.39
C THR A 26 -7.74 -11.98 -3.37
N THR A 27 -8.42 -10.86 -3.67
CA THR A 27 -7.93 -9.79 -4.53
C THR A 27 -8.26 -8.42 -3.93
N VAL A 28 -7.26 -7.56 -3.77
CA VAL A 28 -7.43 -6.18 -3.30
C VAL A 28 -6.96 -5.21 -4.38
N ALA A 29 -7.75 -4.17 -4.62
CA ALA A 29 -7.34 -3.02 -5.41
C ALA A 29 -7.14 -1.83 -4.46
N ASP A 30 -5.89 -1.38 -4.31
CA ASP A 30 -5.54 -0.26 -3.45
C ASP A 30 -5.32 1.00 -4.28
N GLN A 31 -5.80 2.13 -3.74
CA GLN A 31 -5.57 3.46 -4.29
C GLN A 31 -4.81 4.28 -3.25
N HIS A 32 -3.48 4.19 -3.26
CA HIS A 32 -2.65 5.00 -2.38
C HIS A 32 -2.75 6.49 -2.75
N LEU A 33 -3.24 7.33 -1.84
CA LEU A 33 -3.53 8.75 -2.10
C LEU A 33 -2.42 9.71 -1.70
N PHE A 34 -1.40 9.26 -0.96
CA PHE A 34 -0.46 10.14 -0.29
C PHE A 34 0.94 10.09 -0.91
N PHE A 35 1.28 11.11 -1.69
CA PHE A 35 2.62 11.30 -2.25
C PHE A 35 3.16 12.68 -1.85
N PRO A 36 3.67 12.84 -0.61
CA PRO A 36 4.21 14.11 -0.14
C PRO A 36 5.54 14.44 -0.80
N GLY A 37 5.92 15.72 -0.77
CA GLY A 37 7.15 16.20 -1.38
C GLY A 37 7.05 16.37 -2.90
N ALA A 38 8.18 16.70 -3.52
CA ALA A 38 8.25 16.95 -4.96
C ALA A 38 8.37 15.66 -5.78
N THR A 39 9.01 14.64 -5.22
CA THR A 39 9.21 13.33 -5.85
C THR A 39 8.42 12.30 -5.05
N ALA A 40 7.64 11.47 -5.76
CA ALA A 40 6.92 10.38 -5.13
C ALA A 40 7.91 9.38 -4.52
N ASP A 41 7.79 9.17 -3.21
CA ASP A 41 8.54 8.13 -2.50
C ASP A 41 7.97 6.73 -2.83
N SER A 42 8.62 5.67 -2.34
CA SER A 42 8.33 4.26 -2.67
C SER A 42 7.09 3.68 -1.94
N TYR A 43 6.02 4.47 -1.80
CA TYR A 43 4.79 4.06 -1.12
C TYR A 43 4.05 2.94 -1.84
N ILE A 44 4.02 2.97 -3.18
CA ILE A 44 3.39 1.90 -3.98
C ILE A 44 4.23 0.63 -3.89
N ASP A 45 5.56 0.74 -3.95
CA ASP A 45 6.46 -0.39 -3.79
C ASP A 45 6.25 -1.07 -2.43
N ALA A 46 6.07 -0.29 -1.36
CA ALA A 46 5.81 -0.79 -0.02
C ALA A 46 4.49 -1.59 0.09
N THR A 47 3.40 -1.15 -0.56
CA THR A 47 2.14 -1.90 -0.54
C THR A 47 2.20 -3.15 -1.41
N ILE A 48 2.93 -3.10 -2.54
CA ILE A 48 3.20 -4.26 -3.38
C ILE A 48 4.04 -5.28 -2.61
N GLU A 49 5.09 -4.87 -1.91
CA GLU A 49 5.95 -5.73 -1.09
C GLU A 49 5.13 -6.49 -0.04
N ALA A 50 4.29 -5.77 0.72
CA ALA A 50 3.40 -6.38 1.70
C ALA A 50 2.42 -7.38 1.07
N ALA A 51 1.87 -7.07 -0.10
CA ALA A 51 0.97 -7.96 -0.82
C ALA A 51 1.70 -9.22 -1.33
N THR A 52 2.93 -9.06 -1.85
CA THR A 52 3.75 -10.18 -2.33
C THR A 52 4.17 -11.11 -1.20
N ASP A 53 4.51 -10.58 -0.02
CA ASP A 53 4.85 -11.38 1.15
C ASP A 53 3.68 -12.25 1.64
N LEU A 54 2.46 -11.71 1.57
CA LEU A 54 1.24 -12.40 2.00
C LEU A 54 0.65 -13.32 0.92
N GLY A 55 1.08 -13.16 -0.34
CA GLY A 55 0.54 -13.92 -1.47
C GLY A 55 -0.88 -13.53 -1.89
N ILE A 56 -1.37 -12.35 -1.50
CA ILE A 56 -2.68 -11.84 -1.95
C ILE A 56 -2.58 -11.27 -3.37
N ARG A 57 -3.59 -11.48 -4.22
CA ARG A 57 -3.63 -10.82 -5.55
C ARG A 57 -3.85 -9.33 -5.36
N PHE A 58 -3.05 -8.51 -6.04
CA PHE A 58 -3.04 -7.06 -5.78
C PHE A 58 -3.08 -6.23 -7.06
N HIS A 59 -3.93 -5.20 -7.07
CA HIS A 59 -3.97 -4.15 -8.09
C HIS A 59 -3.56 -2.82 -7.45
N ALA A 60 -2.37 -2.33 -7.80
CA ALA A 60 -1.89 -1.03 -7.33
C ALA A 60 -2.36 0.10 -8.27
N ALA A 61 -3.41 0.82 -7.89
CA ALA A 61 -3.90 1.97 -8.65
C ALA A 61 -3.14 3.24 -8.20
N ARG A 62 -2.12 3.63 -8.96
CA ARG A 62 -1.34 4.84 -8.67
C ARG A 62 -2.24 6.07 -8.75
N SER A 63 -2.48 6.71 -7.60
CA SER A 63 -3.32 7.91 -7.52
C SER A 63 -2.53 9.23 -7.54
N SER A 64 -3.25 10.33 -7.67
CA SER A 64 -2.75 11.71 -7.53
C SER A 64 -3.89 12.62 -7.12
N MET A 65 -3.56 13.76 -6.52
CA MET A 65 -4.46 14.90 -6.39
C MET A 65 -3.93 16.04 -7.24
N THR A 66 -4.73 16.49 -8.22
CA THR A 66 -4.50 17.72 -8.98
C THR A 66 -5.47 18.79 -8.49
N LEU A 67 -5.06 20.04 -8.59
CA LEU A 67 -5.95 21.20 -8.56
C LEU A 67 -6.57 21.42 -9.94
#